data_AF-A0A1V4ICF3-F1
#
_entry.id   AF-A0A1V4ICF3-F1
#
_cell.length_a   1.000
_cell.length_b   1.000
_cell.length_c   1.000
_cell.angle_alpha   90.00
_cell.angle_beta   90.00
_cell.angle_gamma   90.00
#
_symmetry.space_group_name_H-M   'P 1'
#
loop_
_entity.id
_entity.type
_entity.pdbx_description
1 polymer ?
#
loop_
_entity_poly.entity_id
_entity_poly.type
_entity_poly.pdbx_seq_one_letter_code
_entity_poly.pdbx_strand_id
1 'polypeptide(L)'
;MKKEIKEQIKKVDIKNMDETQKKAAKIFGMLILKKAILPFALLIIVFVLGAALKLNGILTTVLALGVVGFGFIYLKKYRDKLQELKYYEGKVIHVQQKGNLYELLLKNGKLPIKLTIKSGFDESKVRKNEFVRLYFNPTEKVAIIFE
;
A
#
# COMPACT_ATOMS: atom_id res chain seq x y z
N MET A 1 28.29 1.59 19.95
CA MET A 1 28.11 1.99 18.53
C MET A 1 27.64 0.89 17.57
N LYS A 2 28.34 -0.23 17.30
CA LYS A 2 27.80 -1.27 16.38
C LYS A 2 26.70 -2.19 16.97
N LYS A 3 26.53 -2.19 18.29
CA LYS A 3 25.48 -2.99 18.97
C LYS A 3 24.14 -2.25 19.09
N GLU A 4 24.15 -0.92 19.17
CA GLU A 4 22.92 -0.10 19.30
C GLU A 4 22.13 0.03 17.99
N ILE A 5 22.81 -0.05 16.83
CA ILE A 5 22.14 -0.03 15.52
C ILE A 5 21.41 -1.37 15.25
N LYS A 6 21.84 -2.47 15.87
CA LYS A 6 21.14 -3.77 15.77
C LYS A 6 19.88 -3.83 16.64
N GLU A 7 19.74 -2.97 17.65
CA GLU A 7 18.58 -2.97 18.56
C GLU A 7 17.44 -2.08 18.08
N GLN A 8 17.64 -1.15 17.15
CA GLN A 8 16.53 -0.41 16.52
C GLN A 8 15.83 -1.19 15.40
N ILE A 9 16.37 -2.36 15.03
CA ILE A 9 15.65 -3.39 14.29
C ILE A 9 15.00 -4.38 15.29
N LYS A 10 14.78 -3.97 16.55
CA LYS A 10 13.85 -4.63 17.47
C LYS A 10 12.49 -4.59 16.80
N LYS A 11 12.06 -5.77 16.32
CA LYS A 11 10.69 -6.24 16.24
C LYS A 11 9.69 -5.10 16.04
N VAL A 12 9.17 -4.97 14.81
CA VAL A 12 7.80 -4.49 14.63
C VAL A 12 6.91 -5.43 15.43
N ASP A 13 6.72 -5.13 16.72
CA ASP A 13 5.95 -5.94 17.64
C ASP A 13 4.50 -5.65 17.28
N ILE A 14 3.96 -6.47 16.37
CA ILE A 14 2.56 -6.42 15.90
C ILE A 14 1.61 -6.41 17.12
N LYS A 15 2.06 -6.94 18.26
CA LYS A 15 1.33 -6.95 19.53
C LYS A 15 1.04 -5.55 20.09
N ASN A 16 1.92 -4.57 19.92
CA ASN A 16 1.78 -3.21 20.47
C ASN A 16 1.24 -2.18 19.46
N MET A 17 0.87 -2.61 18.25
CA MET A 17 0.28 -1.72 17.25
C MET A 17 -1.17 -1.42 17.61
N ASP A 18 -1.51 -0.13 17.56
CA ASP A 18 -2.89 0.37 17.64
C ASP A 18 -3.76 -0.26 16.54
N GLU A 19 -5.06 -0.40 16.76
CA GLU A 19 -5.96 -1.11 15.85
C GLU A 19 -5.97 -0.46 14.46
N THR A 20 -5.87 0.86 14.41
CA THR A 20 -5.75 1.66 13.18
C THR A 20 -4.45 1.33 12.44
N GLN A 21 -3.34 1.17 13.15
CA GLN A 21 -2.05 0.80 12.56
C GLN A 21 -2.06 -0.64 12.02
N LYS A 22 -2.70 -1.57 12.73
CA LYS A 22 -2.89 -2.96 12.26
C LYS A 22 -3.72 -3.00 10.98
N LYS A 23 -4.81 -2.22 10.90
CA LYS A 23 -5.64 -2.10 9.69
C LYS A 23 -4.85 -1.49 8.53
N ALA A 24 -4.14 -0.40 8.78
CA ALA A 24 -3.24 0.23 7.81
C ALA A 24 -2.22 -0.76 7.25
N ALA A 25 -1.52 -1.47 8.13
CA ALA A 25 -0.52 -2.47 7.75
C ALA A 25 -1.13 -3.62 6.94
N LYS A 26 -2.35 -4.08 7.27
CA LYS A 26 -3.07 -5.11 6.52
C LYS A 26 -3.43 -4.64 5.11
N ILE A 27 -3.95 -3.42 4.97
CA ILE A 27 -4.33 -2.84 3.67
C ILE A 27 -3.09 -2.65 2.79
N PHE A 28 -2.05 -2.01 3.33
CA PHE A 28 -0.79 -1.81 2.59
C PHE A 28 -0.11 -3.13 2.25
N GLY A 29 -0.06 -4.07 3.19
CA GLY A 29 0.50 -5.41 2.96
C GLY A 29 -0.22 -6.14 1.81
N MET A 30 -1.55 -6.09 1.78
CA MET A 30 -2.33 -6.71 0.70
C MET A 30 -2.09 -6.04 -0.66
N LEU A 31 -1.95 -4.71 -0.70
CA LEU A 31 -1.64 -3.98 -1.94
C LEU A 31 -0.24 -4.30 -2.46
N ILE A 32 0.76 -4.33 -1.57
CA ILE A 32 2.13 -4.72 -1.91
C ILE A 32 2.15 -6.16 -2.42
N LEU A 33 1.43 -7.08 -1.77
CA LEU A 33 1.35 -8.48 -2.19
C LEU A 33 0.75 -8.63 -3.59
N LYS A 34 -0.33 -7.89 -3.90
CA LYS A 34 -0.92 -7.86 -5.25
C LYS A 34 0.08 -7.36 -6.30
N LYS A 35 0.92 -6.38 -5.97
CA LYS A 35 1.97 -5.88 -6.85
C LYS A 35 3.17 -6.81 -6.97
N ALA A 36 3.45 -7.63 -5.95
CA ALA A 36 4.54 -8.61 -5.95
C ALA A 36 4.30 -9.78 -6.92
N ILE A 37 3.06 -10.01 -7.36
CA ILE A 37 2.75 -11.05 -8.36
C ILE A 37 3.55 -10.83 -9.66
N LEU A 38 3.75 -9.58 -10.08
CA LEU A 38 4.48 -9.26 -11.31
C LEU A 38 5.94 -9.75 -11.31
N PRO A 39 6.79 -9.40 -10.33
CA PRO A 39 8.16 -9.92 -10.28
C PRO A 39 8.21 -11.44 -10.10
N PHE A 40 7.27 -12.05 -9.38
CA PHE A 40 7.19 -13.52 -9.28
C PHE A 40 6.89 -14.17 -10.64
N ALA A 41 5.93 -13.64 -11.39
CA ALA A 41 5.60 -14.14 -12.72
C ALA A 41 6.81 -14.00 -13.68
N LEU A 42 7.52 -12.87 -13.63
CA LEU A 42 8.73 -12.65 -14.42
C LEU A 42 9.83 -13.66 -14.08
N LEU A 43 10.01 -14.00 -12.80
CA LEU A 43 10.98 -15.03 -12.40
C LEU A 43 10.65 -16.39 -13.03
N ILE A 44 9.38 -16.82 -12.96
CA ILE A 44 8.94 -18.07 -13.57
C ILE A 44 9.22 -18.07 -15.08
N ILE A 45 8.92 -16.96 -15.76
CA ILE A 45 9.18 -16.81 -17.20
C ILE A 45 10.67 -16.95 -17.52
N VAL A 46 11.57 -16.38 -16.71
CA VAL A 46 13.02 -16.53 -16.91
C VAL A 46 13.45 -17.99 -16.85
N PHE A 47 12.92 -18.78 -15.90
CA PHE A 47 13.26 -20.20 -15.81
C PHE A 47 12.67 -21.02 -16.97
N VAL A 48 11.42 -20.76 -17.36
CA VAL A 48 10.76 -21.46 -18.47
C VAL A 48 11.46 -21.15 -19.80
N LEU A 49 11.72 -19.87 -20.11
CA LEU A 49 12.42 -19.46 -21.32
C LEU A 49 13.89 -19.92 -21.30
N GLY A 50 14.56 -19.85 -20.15
CA GLY A 50 15.92 -20.33 -20.00
C GLY A 50 16.06 -21.81 -20.31
N ALA A 51 15.09 -22.62 -19.85
CA ALA A 51 15.03 -24.05 -20.18
C ALA A 51 14.68 -24.30 -21.66
N ALA A 52 13.68 -23.61 -22.20
CA ALA A 52 13.25 -23.76 -23.60
C ALA A 52 14.36 -23.40 -24.61
N LEU A 53 15.13 -22.33 -24.31
CA LEU A 53 16.24 -21.86 -25.13
C LEU A 53 17.57 -22.55 -24.83
N LYS A 54 17.58 -23.53 -23.90
CA LYS A 54 18.79 -24.25 -23.44
C LYS A 54 19.93 -23.30 -23.05
N LEU A 55 19.60 -22.20 -22.38
CA LEU A 55 20.60 -21.23 -21.92
C LEU A 55 21.51 -21.86 -20.87
N ASN A 56 22.77 -21.42 -20.84
CA ASN A 56 23.72 -21.81 -19.80
C ASN A 56 23.17 -21.40 -18.42
N GLY A 57 23.29 -22.28 -17.42
CA GLY A 57 22.82 -22.03 -16.05
C GLY A 57 23.39 -20.75 -15.43
N ILE A 58 24.62 -20.35 -15.78
CA ILE A 58 25.19 -19.06 -15.35
C ILE A 58 24.37 -17.89 -15.91
N LEU A 59 24.04 -17.93 -17.21
CA LEU A 59 23.28 -16.87 -17.87
C LEU A 59 21.85 -16.78 -17.32
N THR A 60 21.18 -17.92 -17.13
CA THR A 60 19.85 -17.97 -16.50
C THR A 60 19.88 -17.42 -15.07
N THR A 61 20.94 -17.69 -14.31
CA THR A 61 21.13 -17.16 -12.95
C THR A 61 21.30 -15.64 -12.96
N VAL A 62 22.11 -15.09 -13.86
CA VAL A 62 22.29 -13.63 -14.01
C VAL A 62 20.97 -12.96 -14.37
N LEU A 63 20.19 -13.54 -15.29
CA LEU A 63 18.86 -13.03 -15.65
C LEU A 63 17.89 -13.07 -14.44
N ALA A 64 17.88 -14.17 -13.69
CA ALA A 64 17.05 -14.30 -12.50
C ALA A 64 17.41 -13.24 -11.44
N LEU A 65 18.70 -13.03 -11.18
CA LEU A 65 19.18 -11.99 -10.27
C LEU A 65 18.78 -10.58 -10.75
N GLY A 66 18.82 -10.33 -12.06
CA GLY A 66 18.33 -9.10 -12.66
C GLY A 66 16.85 -8.87 -12.39
N VAL A 67 16.02 -9.91 -12.53
CA VAL A 67 14.57 -9.82 -12.21
C VAL A 67 14.33 -9.62 -10.72
N VAL A 68 15.10 -10.27 -9.84
CA VAL A 68 15.01 -10.04 -8.38
C VAL A 68 15.35 -8.59 -8.05
N GLY A 69 16.47 -8.06 -8.58
CA GLY A 69 16.88 -6.68 -8.37
C GLY A 69 15.84 -5.68 -8.88
N PHE A 70 15.30 -5.90 -10.08
CA PHE A 70 14.20 -5.11 -10.63
C PHE A 70 12.95 -5.19 -9.73
N GLY A 71 12.55 -6.39 -9.32
CA GLY A 71 11.40 -6.62 -8.44
C GLY A 71 11.53 -5.91 -7.10
N PHE A 72 12.73 -5.91 -6.52
CA PHE A 72 13.03 -5.18 -5.29
C PHE A 72 12.83 -3.66 -5.48
N ILE A 73 13.40 -3.08 -6.53
CA ILE A 73 13.26 -1.63 -6.81
C ILE A 73 11.80 -1.27 -7.11
N TYR A 74 11.11 -2.11 -7.88
CA TYR A 74 9.70 -1.94 -8.22
C TYR A 74 8.82 -1.91 -6.97
N LEU A 75 8.96 -2.90 -6.09
CA LEU A 75 8.20 -2.97 -4.84
C LEU A 75 8.59 -1.87 -3.86
N LYS A 76 9.88 -1.50 -3.79
CA LYS A 76 10.36 -0.40 -2.96
C LYS A 76 9.70 0.92 -3.39
N LYS A 77 9.74 1.26 -4.68
CA LYS A 77 9.08 2.47 -5.21
C LYS A 77 7.57 2.46 -4.95
N TYR A 78 6.93 1.29 -5.06
CA TYR A 78 5.50 1.17 -4.76
C TYR A 78 5.19 1.40 -3.27
N ARG A 79 5.99 0.81 -2.39
CA ARG A 79 5.88 1.02 -0.94
C ARG A 79 6.09 2.48 -0.57
N ASP A 80 7.09 3.13 -1.15
CA ASP A 80 7.39 4.54 -0.86
C ASP A 80 6.21 5.43 -1.32
N LYS A 81 5.61 5.13 -2.48
CA LYS A 81 4.35 5.78 -2.91
C LYS A 81 3.19 5.54 -1.94
N LEU A 82 3.06 4.35 -1.37
CA LEU A 82 2.00 4.06 -0.38
C LEU A 82 2.16 4.87 0.91
N GLN A 83 3.39 5.25 1.27
CA GLN A 83 3.71 6.06 2.44
C GLN A 83 3.42 7.56 2.25
N GLU A 84 3.11 8.02 1.04
CA GLU A 84 2.69 9.41 0.74
C GLU A 84 1.26 9.69 1.22
N LEU A 85 1.07 9.64 2.54
CA LEU A 85 -0.21 9.86 3.19
C LEU A 85 -0.41 11.35 3.47
N LYS A 86 -1.52 11.90 2.98
CA LYS A 86 -1.99 13.24 3.32
C LYS A 86 -3.06 13.14 4.39
N TYR A 87 -2.91 13.93 5.44
CA TYR A 87 -3.90 14.00 6.51
C TYR A 87 -5.06 14.90 6.10
N TYR A 88 -6.29 14.43 6.32
CA TYR A 88 -7.52 15.18 6.12
C TYR A 88 -8.39 15.03 7.37
N GLU A 89 -9.02 16.12 7.78
CA GLU A 89 -10.02 16.13 8.83
C GLU A 89 -11.19 16.97 8.38
N GLY A 90 -12.41 16.62 8.80
CA GLY A 90 -13.59 17.40 8.48
C GLY A 90 -14.89 16.65 8.72
N LYS A 91 -16.00 17.39 8.58
CA LYS A 91 -17.35 16.83 8.70
C LYS A 91 -17.75 16.16 7.39
N VAL A 92 -18.21 14.92 7.45
CA VAL A 92 -18.66 14.17 6.28
C VAL A 92 -19.98 14.74 5.78
N ILE A 93 -19.96 15.32 4.58
CA ILE A 93 -21.14 15.89 3.93
C ILE A 93 -21.89 14.80 3.16
N HIS A 94 -21.12 13.93 2.51
CA HIS A 94 -21.66 12.91 1.62
C HIS A 94 -20.69 11.75 1.47
N VAL A 95 -21.24 10.54 1.44
CA VAL A 95 -20.56 9.28 1.09
C VAL A 95 -21.35 8.71 -0.07
N GLN A 96 -20.70 8.46 -1.21
CA GLN A 96 -21.34 7.85 -2.36
C GLN A 96 -20.48 6.71 -2.90
N GLN A 97 -21.06 5.51 -2.99
CA GLN A 97 -20.45 4.39 -3.69
C GLN A 97 -20.70 4.54 -5.20
N LYS A 98 -19.62 4.58 -5.98
CA LYS A 98 -19.64 4.66 -7.45
C LYS A 98 -18.89 3.45 -8.02
N GLY A 99 -19.58 2.32 -8.08
CA GLY A 99 -19.01 1.03 -8.47
C GLY A 99 -17.96 0.56 -7.44
N ASN A 100 -16.72 0.36 -7.88
CA ASN A 100 -15.58 -0.06 -7.02
C ASN A 100 -14.86 1.11 -6.32
N LEU A 101 -15.42 2.32 -6.37
CA LEU A 101 -14.84 3.52 -5.79
C LEU A 101 -15.84 4.15 -4.82
N TYR A 102 -15.36 4.66 -3.70
CA TYR A 102 -16.11 5.49 -2.77
C TYR A 102 -15.73 6.94 -2.99
N GLU A 103 -16.71 7.82 -3.14
CA GLU A 103 -16.52 9.25 -3.14
C GLU A 103 -16.92 9.80 -1.77
N LEU A 104 -15.97 10.38 -1.06
CA LEU A 104 -16.15 11.02 0.24
C LEU A 104 -16.03 12.53 0.08
N LEU A 105 -17.05 13.26 0.52
CA LEU A 105 -17.04 14.72 0.61
C LEU A 105 -16.83 15.14 2.07
N LEU A 106 -15.68 15.75 2.36
CA LEU A 106 -15.36 16.31 3.66
C LEU A 106 -15.49 17.83 3.64
N LYS A 107 -16.18 18.41 4.63
CA LYS A 107 -16.16 19.85 4.88
C LYS A 107 -15.11 20.16 5.93
N ASN A 108 -14.09 20.91 5.54
CA ASN A 108 -13.19 21.56 6.49
C ASN A 108 -13.03 23.03 6.08
N GLY A 109 -13.69 23.94 6.82
CA GLY A 109 -13.75 25.35 6.46
C GLY A 109 -14.69 25.65 5.27
N LYS A 110 -14.24 26.52 4.35
CA LYS A 110 -15.08 27.13 3.30
C LYS A 110 -15.32 26.23 2.08
N LEU A 111 -14.36 25.40 1.69
CA LEU A 111 -14.43 24.57 0.48
C LEU A 111 -14.53 23.08 0.84
N PRO A 112 -15.48 22.32 0.26
CA PRO A 112 -15.55 20.89 0.45
C PRO A 112 -14.42 20.18 -0.32
N ILE A 113 -13.78 19.22 0.34
CA ILE A 113 -12.72 18.38 -0.25
C ILE A 113 -13.37 17.08 -0.72
N LYS A 114 -13.22 16.77 -2.01
CA LYS A 114 -13.66 15.51 -2.61
C LYS A 114 -12.51 14.50 -2.64
N LEU A 115 -12.69 13.37 -1.97
CA LEU A 115 -11.74 12.26 -1.93
C LEU A 115 -12.35 11.06 -2.65
N THR A 116 -11.63 10.52 -3.64
CA THR A 116 -12.03 9.27 -4.31
C THR A 116 -11.19 8.15 -3.75
N ILE A 117 -11.83 7.22 -3.04
CA ILE A 117 -11.19 6.14 -2.30
C ILE A 117 -11.49 4.81 -3.00
N LYS A 118 -10.45 4.04 -3.29
CA LYS A 118 -10.50 2.72 -3.93
C LYS A 118 -10.35 1.59 -2.92
N SER A 119 -9.61 1.79 -1.84
CA SER A 119 -9.31 0.74 -0.86
C SER A 119 -9.11 1.32 0.54
N GLY A 120 -9.46 0.55 1.58
CA GLY A 120 -9.24 0.89 2.99
C GLY A 120 -10.33 1.72 3.66
N PHE A 121 -11.35 2.16 2.91
CA PHE A 121 -12.54 2.80 3.47
C PHE A 121 -13.53 1.77 3.99
N ASP A 122 -14.00 1.96 5.22
CA ASP A 122 -15.04 1.14 5.83
C ASP A 122 -16.32 1.99 5.93
N GLU A 123 -17.27 1.71 5.04
CA GLU A 123 -18.53 2.45 4.92
C GLU A 123 -19.40 2.32 6.18
N SER A 124 -19.22 1.23 6.94
CA SER A 124 -19.94 0.99 8.20
C SER A 124 -19.55 1.96 9.33
N LYS A 125 -18.37 2.57 9.23
CA LYS A 125 -17.80 3.46 10.25
C LYS A 125 -17.97 4.94 9.96
N VAL A 126 -18.54 5.32 8.81
CA VAL A 126 -18.61 6.73 8.40
C VAL A 126 -20.05 7.12 8.08
N ARG A 127 -20.67 7.89 8.97
CA ARG A 127 -22.01 8.43 8.76
C ARG A 127 -21.99 9.87 8.27
N LYS A 128 -23.05 10.26 7.56
CA LYS A 128 -23.28 11.65 7.20
C LYS A 128 -23.33 12.50 8.48
N ASN A 129 -22.69 13.67 8.44
CA ASN A 129 -22.51 14.60 9.55
C ASN A 129 -21.55 14.17 10.67
N GLU A 130 -20.80 13.09 10.49
CA GLU A 130 -19.75 12.69 11.43
C GLU A 130 -18.46 13.45 11.16
N PHE A 131 -17.72 13.82 12.21
CA PHE A 131 -16.40 14.40 12.08
C PHE A 131 -15.38 13.27 11.98
N VAL A 132 -14.65 13.20 10.87
CA VAL A 132 -13.73 12.09 10.60
C VAL A 132 -12.34 12.64 10.36
N ARG A 133 -11.35 11.98 10.95
CA ARG A 133 -9.92 12.17 10.66
C ARG A 133 -9.46 11.00 9.83
N LEU A 134 -8.73 11.25 8.74
CA LEU A 134 -8.25 10.19 7.88
C LEU A 134 -6.92 10.53 7.23
N TYR A 135 -6.15 9.49 6.95
CA TYR A 135 -5.00 9.56 6.06
C TYR A 135 -5.41 9.07 4.69
N PHE A 136 -5.21 9.90 3.67
CA PHE A 136 -5.50 9.56 2.29
C PHE A 136 -4.24 9.61 1.44
N ASN A 137 -4.01 8.52 0.71
CA ASN A 137 -3.01 8.44 -0.34
C ASN A 137 -3.66 8.81 -1.68
N PRO A 138 -3.31 9.97 -2.29
CA PRO A 138 -3.90 10.39 -3.56
C PRO A 138 -3.49 9.52 -4.75
N THR A 139 -2.30 8.94 -4.71
CA THR A 139 -1.70 8.15 -5.79
C THR A 139 -2.43 6.80 -5.94
N GLU A 140 -2.58 6.07 -4.84
CA GLU A 140 -3.24 4.75 -4.83
C GLU A 140 -4.70 4.81 -4.41
N LYS A 141 -5.22 6.01 -4.09
CA LYS A 141 -6.59 6.26 -3.64
C LYS A 141 -6.94 5.41 -2.43
N VAL A 142 -6.03 5.31 -1.47
CA VAL A 142 -6.24 4.54 -0.22
C VAL A 142 -6.60 5.50 0.89
N ALA A 143 -7.67 5.23 1.64
CA ALA A 143 -7.96 5.99 2.85
C ALA A 143 -7.87 5.08 4.07
N ILE A 144 -7.40 5.63 5.18
CA ILE A 144 -7.38 5.00 6.49
C ILE A 144 -8.03 5.98 7.45
N ILE A 145 -9.15 5.57 8.04
CA ILE A 145 -9.86 6.36 9.04
C ILE A 145 -9.12 6.22 10.38
N PHE A 146 -8.89 7.36 11.04
CA PHE A 146 -8.36 7.47 12.39
C PHE A 146 -9.54 7.92 13.27
N GLU A 147 -9.99 7.05 14.17
CA GLU A 147 -10.99 7.40 15.19
C GLU A 147 -10.40 8.39 16.21
#